data_AF-A0ABD1K0R0-F1
#
_entry.id   AF-A0ABD1K0R0-F1
#
_cell.length_a   1.000
_cell.length_b   1.000
_cell.length_c   1.000
_cell.angle_alpha   90.00
_cell.angle_beta   90.00
_cell.angle_gamma   90.00
#
_symmetry.space_group_name_H-M   'P 1'
#
loop_
_entity.id
_entity.type
_entity.pdbx_description
1 polymer ?
#
loop_
_entity_poly.entity_id
_entity_poly.type
_entity_poly.pdbx_seq_one_letter_code
_entity_poly.pdbx_strand_id
1 'polypeptide(L)'
;MVERFRKTRIQAAAPARCYAGPGDVVCDVCTGRKLKAVKSCLECLLSYCDTHLKAHNELNPGRNHSVIDATGQLQERICSRHKKVFEIFCRTDQSCICYLCTMDDHKGHDTIMATTEWNNKKKGLGQSQRRCQQRIQEREKELQELRKAVETLKVRTDQRRQQLTDGGFSSHTVTLWSLIPQF
;
A
#
# COMPACT_ATOMS: atom_id res chain seq x y z
N MET A 1 26.88 60.10 -18.76
CA MET A 1 26.56 58.92 -17.93
C MET A 1 25.45 59.33 -16.97
N VAL A 2 24.20 58.92 -17.22
CA VAL A 2 23.17 58.49 -16.25
C VAL A 2 22.05 57.91 -17.11
N GLU A 3 21.97 56.58 -17.14
CA GLU A 3 21.00 55.84 -17.92
C GLU A 3 19.63 55.82 -17.24
N ARG A 4 18.61 55.81 -18.10
CA ARG A 4 17.19 55.96 -17.80
C ARG A 4 16.62 54.61 -17.37
N PHE A 5 16.43 54.40 -16.06
CA PHE A 5 15.79 53.19 -15.53
C PHE A 5 14.28 53.19 -15.81
N ARG A 6 13.87 52.48 -16.86
CA ARG A 6 12.47 52.05 -17.06
C ARG A 6 12.15 50.97 -16.00
N LYS A 7 11.33 51.31 -15.01
CA LYS A 7 10.71 50.34 -14.11
C LYS A 7 9.68 49.50 -14.87
N THR A 8 10.07 48.29 -15.27
CA THR A 8 9.12 47.26 -15.70
C THR A 8 8.44 46.72 -14.45
N ARG A 9 7.14 47.04 -14.30
CA ARG A 9 6.27 46.47 -13.27
C ARG A 9 6.12 44.98 -13.56
N ILE A 10 6.88 44.14 -12.85
CA ILE A 10 6.65 42.70 -12.82
C ILE A 10 5.27 42.52 -12.16
N GLN A 11 4.25 42.27 -12.97
CA GLN A 11 2.98 41.75 -12.49
C GLN A 11 3.28 40.33 -11.99
N ALA A 12 3.41 40.18 -10.68
CA ALA A 12 3.38 38.87 -10.05
C ALA A 12 2.01 38.26 -10.37
N ALA A 13 2.01 37.20 -11.18
CA ALA A 13 0.82 36.42 -11.45
C ALA A 13 0.17 36.03 -10.11
N ALA A 14 -1.11 36.35 -9.94
CA ALA A 14 -1.87 35.86 -8.80
C ALA A 14 -1.76 34.32 -8.78
N PRO A 15 -1.57 33.69 -7.60
CA PRO A 15 -1.50 32.24 -7.53
C PRO A 15 -2.75 31.67 -8.21
N ALA A 16 -2.54 30.83 -9.21
CA ALA A 16 -3.61 30.22 -9.97
C ALA A 16 -4.57 29.55 -8.97
N ARG A 17 -5.78 30.09 -8.85
CA ARG A 17 -6.79 29.55 -7.95
C ARG A 17 -7.26 28.22 -8.53
N CYS A 18 -6.73 27.11 -8.03
CA CYS A 18 -7.13 25.77 -8.46
C CYS A 18 -8.56 25.48 -7.97
N TYR A 19 -9.53 25.53 -8.89
CA TYR A 19 -10.88 25.05 -8.63
C TYR A 19 -10.87 23.56 -8.34
N ALA A 20 -11.78 23.10 -7.48
CA ALA A 20 -11.89 21.69 -7.17
C ALA A 20 -12.42 20.91 -8.39
N GLY A 21 -11.72 19.85 -8.77
CA GLY A 21 -12.15 18.87 -9.78
C GLY A 21 -12.81 17.64 -9.15
N PRO A 22 -13.22 16.65 -9.98
CA PRO A 22 -13.72 15.38 -9.49
C PRO A 22 -12.70 14.69 -8.57
N GLY A 23 -13.14 14.29 -7.38
CA GLY A 23 -12.29 13.62 -6.37
C GLY A 23 -11.50 14.58 -5.47
N ASP A 24 -11.51 15.88 -5.72
CA ASP A 24 -10.91 16.86 -4.82
C ASP A 24 -11.79 17.11 -3.59
N VAL A 25 -11.16 17.29 -2.43
CA VAL A 25 -11.83 17.84 -1.25
C VAL A 25 -12.09 19.31 -1.48
N VAL A 26 -13.35 19.74 -1.34
CA VAL A 26 -13.74 21.14 -1.54
C VAL A 26 -13.48 21.97 -0.28
N CYS A 27 -13.19 23.26 -0.47
CA CYS A 27 -13.18 24.20 0.66
C CYS A 27 -14.61 24.50 1.12
N ASP A 28 -14.87 24.33 2.41
CA ASP A 28 -16.21 24.53 2.98
C ASP A 28 -16.61 26.01 3.02
N VAL A 29 -15.65 26.90 3.20
CA VAL A 29 -15.87 28.34 3.39
C VAL A 29 -16.13 29.11 2.08
N CYS A 30 -15.62 28.62 0.93
CA CYS A 30 -15.80 29.31 -0.35
C CYS A 30 -17.29 29.53 -0.68
N THR A 31 -17.67 30.76 -1.02
CA THR A 31 -18.99 31.04 -1.59
C THR A 31 -18.93 30.90 -3.11
N GLY A 32 -19.96 30.29 -3.72
CA GLY A 32 -19.99 30.03 -5.17
C GLY A 32 -19.11 28.85 -5.60
N ARG A 33 -18.34 29.01 -6.68
CA ARG A 33 -17.49 27.94 -7.21
C ARG A 33 -16.39 27.59 -6.20
N LYS A 34 -16.42 26.35 -5.70
CA LYS A 34 -15.54 25.89 -4.64
C LYS A 34 -14.11 25.67 -5.14
N LEU A 35 -13.14 26.11 -4.33
CA LEU A 35 -11.72 25.84 -4.54
C LEU A 35 -11.33 24.50 -3.89
N LYS A 36 -10.25 23.91 -4.38
CA LYS A 36 -9.64 22.72 -3.76
C LYS A 36 -9.16 23.07 -2.34
N ALA A 37 -9.53 22.26 -1.37
CA ALA A 37 -9.00 22.34 -0.01
C ALA A 37 -7.58 21.76 0.04
N VAL A 38 -6.74 22.41 0.84
CA VAL A 38 -5.35 21.98 1.09
C VAL A 38 -5.20 21.37 2.47
N LYS A 39 -5.96 21.86 3.46
CA LYS A 39 -5.93 21.34 4.83
C LYS A 39 -7.34 21.23 5.40
N SER A 40 -7.51 20.33 6.36
CA SER A 40 -8.70 20.20 7.20
C SER A 40 -8.32 20.45 8.66
N CYS A 41 -9.15 21.22 9.37
CA CYS A 41 -8.99 21.50 10.81
C CYS A 41 -9.77 20.47 11.63
N LEU A 42 -9.11 19.83 12.58
CA LEU A 42 -9.70 18.77 13.41
C LEU A 42 -10.62 19.32 14.52
N GLU A 43 -10.51 20.60 14.85
CA GLU A 43 -11.36 21.26 15.84
C GLU A 43 -12.57 21.93 15.19
N CYS A 44 -12.39 22.59 14.04
CA CYS A 44 -13.49 23.23 13.31
C CYS A 44 -14.31 22.23 12.49
N LEU A 45 -13.73 21.07 12.16
CA LEU A 45 -14.33 20.06 11.28
C LEU A 45 -14.66 20.60 9.88
N LEU A 46 -13.77 21.47 9.40
CA LEU A 46 -13.87 22.12 8.09
C LEU A 46 -12.56 21.99 7.30
N SER A 47 -12.69 22.00 6.00
CA SER A 47 -11.63 21.97 5.00
C SER A 47 -11.47 23.33 4.33
N TYR A 48 -10.23 23.78 4.20
CA TYR A 48 -9.88 25.12 3.76
C TYR A 48 -8.96 25.06 2.54
N CYS A 49 -9.25 25.90 1.54
CA CYS A 49 -8.25 26.28 0.53
C CYS A 49 -7.21 27.22 1.15
N ASP A 50 -6.08 27.47 0.47
CA ASP A 50 -4.99 28.28 1.01
C ASP A 50 -5.43 29.63 1.58
N THR A 51 -6.30 30.34 0.85
CA THR A 51 -6.79 31.65 1.28
C THR A 51 -7.60 31.58 2.58
N HIS A 52 -8.52 30.62 2.68
CA HIS A 52 -9.34 30.47 3.89
C HIS A 52 -8.56 29.83 5.05
N LEU A 53 -7.54 29.02 4.77
CA LEU A 53 -6.65 28.49 5.80
C LEU A 53 -5.81 29.59 6.43
N LYS A 54 -5.28 30.50 5.59
CA LYS A 54 -4.54 31.67 6.08
C LYS A 54 -5.42 32.54 6.98
N ALA A 55 -6.63 32.86 6.53
CA ALA A 55 -7.59 33.61 7.33
C ALA A 55 -7.97 32.88 8.63
N HIS A 56 -8.18 31.56 8.58
CA HIS A 56 -8.45 30.74 9.77
C HIS A 56 -7.32 30.88 10.81
N ASN A 57 -6.06 30.81 10.38
CA ASN A 57 -4.91 30.91 11.28
C ASN A 57 -4.75 32.32 11.87
N GLU A 58 -5.00 33.36 11.06
CA GLU A 58 -4.94 34.76 11.50
C GLU A 58 -6.06 35.12 12.49
N LEU A 59 -7.26 34.54 12.33
CA LEU A 59 -8.41 34.77 13.22
C LEU A 59 -8.35 33.95 14.52
N ASN A 60 -7.49 32.94 14.58
CA ASN A 60 -7.30 32.09 15.75
C ASN A 60 -5.88 32.18 16.32
N PRO A 61 -5.35 33.40 16.58
CA PRO A 61 -3.99 33.54 17.09
C PRO A 61 -3.90 32.93 18.49
N GLY A 62 -3.01 31.96 18.67
CA GLY A 62 -2.80 31.27 19.95
C GLY A 62 -3.74 30.10 20.24
N ARG A 63 -4.75 29.83 19.38
CA ARG A 63 -5.45 28.54 19.40
C ARG A 63 -4.73 27.60 18.45
N ASN A 64 -4.04 26.61 18.99
CA ASN A 64 -3.37 25.56 18.22
C ASN A 64 -4.39 24.56 17.69
N HIS A 65 -5.24 24.99 16.77
CA HIS A 65 -6.07 24.07 15.99
C HIS A 65 -5.14 23.16 15.17
N SER A 66 -5.30 21.86 15.33
CA SER A 66 -4.55 20.85 14.61
C SER A 66 -5.09 20.74 13.19
N VAL A 67 -4.23 20.98 12.21
CA VAL A 67 -4.58 20.88 10.78
C VAL A 67 -3.86 19.70 10.13
N ILE A 68 -4.60 18.93 9.36
CA ILE A 68 -4.09 17.80 8.56
C ILE A 68 -4.31 18.06 7.08
N ASP A 69 -3.71 17.24 6.20
CA ASP A 69 -4.01 17.29 4.78
C ASP A 69 -5.51 17.13 4.54
N ALA A 70 -6.03 17.89 3.56
CA ALA A 70 -7.45 17.88 3.26
C ALA A 70 -7.95 16.46 2.99
N THR A 71 -9.01 16.06 3.67
CA THR A 71 -9.59 14.71 3.55
C THR A 71 -11.10 14.79 3.45
N GLY A 72 -11.68 14.01 2.53
CA GLY A 72 -13.14 13.88 2.40
C GLY A 72 -13.77 13.10 3.57
N GLN A 73 -12.95 12.43 4.37
CA GLN A 73 -13.38 11.56 5.49
C GLN A 73 -13.12 12.22 6.84
N LEU A 74 -13.14 13.56 6.91
CA LEU A 74 -12.85 14.29 8.15
C LEU A 74 -13.78 13.87 9.29
N GLN A 75 -15.07 13.71 9.01
CA GLN A 75 -16.09 13.31 10.00
C GLN A 75 -15.90 11.88 10.52
N GLU A 76 -15.37 10.97 9.69
CA GLU A 76 -15.09 9.59 10.09
C GLU A 76 -13.97 9.49 11.15
N ARG A 77 -13.18 10.57 11.32
CA ARG A 77 -12.10 10.66 12.30
C ARG A 77 -12.54 11.23 13.65
N ILE A 78 -13.82 11.55 13.79
CA ILE A 78 -14.36 12.25 14.95
C ILE A 78 -15.36 11.36 15.68
N CYS A 79 -15.23 11.31 17.00
CA CYS A 79 -16.23 10.71 17.87
C CYS A 79 -17.56 11.43 17.70
N SER A 80 -18.56 10.69 17.23
CA SER A 80 -19.92 11.21 17.03
C SER A 80 -20.55 11.73 18.32
N ARG A 81 -20.25 11.10 19.47
CA ARG A 81 -20.76 11.49 20.80
C ARG A 81 -20.06 12.72 21.37
N HIS A 82 -18.72 12.72 21.38
CA HIS A 82 -17.94 13.74 22.09
C HIS A 82 -17.42 14.88 21.21
N LYS A 83 -17.54 14.76 19.88
CA LYS A 83 -16.98 15.71 18.91
C LYS A 83 -15.48 15.95 19.10
N LYS A 84 -14.76 14.87 19.46
CA LYS A 84 -13.30 14.84 19.63
C LYS A 84 -12.68 13.84 18.66
N VAL A 85 -11.46 14.10 18.25
CA VAL A 85 -10.71 13.23 17.34
C VAL A 85 -10.49 11.87 17.97
N PHE A 86 -10.53 10.82 17.15
CA PHE A 86 -10.08 9.50 17.54
C PHE A 86 -8.55 9.43 17.60
N GLU A 87 -8.00 9.48 18.80
CA GLU A 87 -6.55 9.47 19.05
C GLU A 87 -6.09 8.18 19.75
N ILE A 88 -7.03 7.40 20.28
CA ILE A 88 -6.77 6.24 21.12
C ILE A 88 -7.36 5.01 20.43
N PHE A 89 -6.65 3.89 20.48
CA PHE A 89 -7.15 2.60 20.04
C PHE A 89 -7.43 1.73 21.27
N CYS A 90 -8.68 1.26 21.38
CA CYS A 90 -9.06 0.26 22.37
C CYS A 90 -8.77 -1.13 21.78
N ARG A 91 -7.85 -1.87 22.41
CA ARG A 91 -7.49 -3.23 21.99
C ARG A 91 -8.54 -4.25 22.37
N THR A 92 -9.22 -4.04 23.50
CA THR A 92 -10.34 -4.89 23.94
C THR A 92 -11.46 -4.93 22.90
N ASP A 93 -11.88 -3.75 22.41
CA ASP A 93 -12.99 -3.63 21.46
C ASP A 93 -12.56 -3.48 20.00
N GLN A 94 -11.24 -3.47 19.75
CA GLN A 94 -10.62 -3.28 18.45
C GLN A 94 -11.10 -2.04 17.68
N SER A 95 -11.31 -0.92 18.36
CA SER A 95 -11.88 0.30 17.79
C SER A 95 -11.07 1.56 18.12
N CYS A 96 -11.16 2.57 17.26
CA CYS A 96 -10.59 3.89 17.52
C CYS A 96 -11.61 4.73 18.30
N ILE A 97 -11.15 5.35 19.40
CA ILE A 97 -11.96 6.10 20.35
C ILE A 97 -11.29 7.43 20.70
N CYS A 98 -12.06 8.37 21.25
CA CYS A 98 -11.51 9.64 21.73
C CYS A 98 -11.18 9.58 23.23
N TYR A 99 -10.42 10.54 23.75
CA TYR A 99 -10.01 10.52 25.17
C TYR A 99 -11.16 10.56 26.18
N LEU A 100 -12.33 11.09 25.81
CA LEU A 100 -13.50 11.06 26.69
C LEU A 100 -14.13 9.66 26.78
N CYS A 101 -14.06 8.86 25.71
CA CYS A 101 -14.55 7.48 25.70
C CYS A 101 -13.77 6.57 26.66
N THR A 102 -12.49 6.85 26.91
CA THR A 102 -11.68 6.05 27.85
C THR A 102 -12.10 6.21 29.31
N MET A 103 -12.80 7.30 29.63
CA MET A 103 -13.32 7.57 30.97
C MET A 103 -14.77 7.12 31.15
N ASP A 104 -15.42 6.66 30.06
CA ASP A 104 -16.83 6.32 30.00
C ASP A 104 -16.98 4.82 29.63
N ASP A 105 -17.54 4.48 28.46
CA ASP A 105 -17.80 3.09 28.05
C ASP A 105 -16.55 2.20 28.00
N HIS A 106 -15.36 2.77 27.75
CA HIS A 106 -14.12 2.00 27.64
C HIS A 106 -13.27 2.09 28.92
N LYS A 107 -13.87 2.44 30.05
CA LYS A 107 -13.18 2.55 31.33
C LYS A 107 -12.61 1.19 31.75
N GLY A 108 -11.29 1.14 31.91
CA GLY A 108 -10.56 -0.07 32.30
C GLY A 108 -10.23 -1.02 31.15
N HIS A 109 -10.55 -0.68 29.90
CA HIS A 109 -10.12 -1.45 28.74
C HIS A 109 -8.63 -1.26 28.44
N ASP A 110 -8.01 -2.22 27.76
CA ASP A 110 -6.65 -2.08 27.24
C ASP A 110 -6.67 -1.03 26.12
N THR A 111 -5.99 0.09 26.36
CA THR A 111 -5.96 1.22 25.43
C THR A 111 -4.53 1.66 25.17
N ILE A 112 -4.30 2.10 23.94
CA ILE A 112 -3.00 2.58 23.47
C ILE A 112 -3.23 3.75 22.51
N MET A 113 -2.23 4.60 22.30
CA MET A 113 -2.30 5.62 21.25
C MET A 113 -2.54 4.98 19.87
N ALA A 114 -3.50 5.51 19.11
CA ALA A 114 -3.86 4.99 17.79
C ALA A 114 -2.68 5.02 16.82
N THR A 115 -1.83 6.06 16.91
CA THR A 115 -0.61 6.18 16.11
C THR A 115 0.40 5.07 16.42
N THR A 116 0.57 4.73 17.69
CA THR A 116 1.46 3.64 18.13
C THR A 116 0.94 2.28 17.66
N GLU A 117 -0.35 2.01 17.84
CA GLU A 117 -0.96 0.76 17.38
C GLU A 117 -0.88 0.61 15.85
N TRP A 118 -1.14 1.70 15.11
CA TRP A 118 -0.99 1.74 13.66
C TRP A 118 0.44 1.39 13.23
N ASN A 119 1.45 1.99 13.88
CA ASN A 119 2.86 1.70 13.58
C ASN A 119 3.22 0.24 13.86
N ASN A 120 2.71 -0.32 14.96
CA ASN A 120 2.91 -1.74 15.30
C ASN A 120 2.28 -2.66 14.25
N LYS A 121 1.01 -2.42 13.88
CA LYS A 121 0.32 -3.18 12.83
C LYS A 121 1.03 -3.07 11.48
N LYS A 122 1.45 -1.86 11.09
CA LYS A 122 2.22 -1.62 9.87
C LYS A 122 3.54 -2.39 9.85
N LYS A 123 4.27 -2.41 10.98
CA LYS A 123 5.50 -3.20 11.13
C LYS A 123 5.23 -4.70 11.00
N GLY A 124 4.18 -5.20 11.64
CA GLY A 124 3.75 -6.60 11.55
C GLY A 124 3.42 -7.02 10.11
N LEU A 125 2.66 -6.18 9.39
CA LEU A 125 2.37 -6.40 7.97
C LEU A 125 3.66 -6.44 7.13
N GLY A 126 4.58 -5.50 7.34
CA GLY A 126 5.86 -5.49 6.63
C GLY A 126 6.75 -6.70 6.92
N GLN A 127 6.65 -7.30 8.11
CA GLN A 127 7.34 -8.56 8.42
C GLN A 127 6.66 -9.76 7.76
N SER A 128 5.32 -9.82 7.79
CA SER A 128 4.54 -10.87 7.12
C SER A 128 4.80 -10.87 5.61
N GLN A 129 4.81 -9.69 4.99
CA GLN A 129 5.12 -9.52 3.57
C GLN A 129 6.51 -10.06 3.22
N ARG A 130 7.54 -9.70 3.99
CA ARG A 130 8.91 -10.22 3.78
C ARG A 130 8.97 -11.74 3.91
N ARG A 131 8.29 -12.30 4.91
CA ARG A 131 8.23 -13.76 5.11
C ARG A 131 7.56 -14.45 3.92
N CYS A 132 6.46 -13.89 3.42
CA CYS A 132 5.79 -14.41 2.22
C CYS A 132 6.72 -14.37 1.00
N GLN A 133 7.43 -13.26 0.81
CA GLN A 133 8.38 -13.11 -0.30
C GLN A 133 9.55 -14.08 -0.24
N GLN A 134 10.11 -14.33 0.95
CA GLN A 134 11.15 -15.34 1.15
C GLN A 134 10.64 -16.74 0.79
N ARG A 135 9.43 -17.10 1.21
CA ARG A 135 8.82 -18.39 0.87
C ARG A 135 8.59 -18.53 -0.63
N ILE A 136 8.18 -17.46 -1.31
CA ILE A 136 8.02 -17.46 -2.77
C ILE A 136 9.38 -17.74 -3.45
N GLN A 137 10.43 -17.03 -3.05
CA GLN A 137 11.79 -17.23 -3.62
C GLN A 137 12.32 -18.65 -3.38
N GLU A 138 12.09 -19.21 -2.21
CA GLU A 138 12.48 -20.59 -1.90
C GLU A 138 11.74 -21.58 -2.81
N ARG A 139 10.42 -21.44 -2.97
CA ARG A 139 9.64 -22.29 -3.88
C ARG A 139 10.02 -22.11 -5.34
N GLU A 140 10.36 -20.90 -5.78
CA GLU A 140 10.87 -20.66 -7.13
C GLU A 140 12.19 -21.40 -7.38
N LYS A 141 13.09 -21.41 -6.39
CA LYS A 141 14.35 -22.15 -6.46
C LYS A 141 14.11 -23.66 -6.52
N GLU A 142 13.27 -24.19 -5.65
CA GLU A 142 12.91 -25.62 -5.65
C GLU A 142 12.28 -26.05 -6.98
N LEU A 143 11.40 -25.22 -7.54
CA LEU A 143 10.81 -25.46 -8.86
C LEU A 143 11.87 -25.49 -9.95
N GLN A 144 12.90 -24.64 -9.90
CA GLN A 144 13.99 -24.64 -10.87
C GLN A 144 14.85 -25.92 -10.75
N GLU A 145 15.14 -26.37 -9.54
CA GLU A 145 15.86 -27.61 -9.27
C GLU A 145 15.08 -28.84 -9.77
N LEU A 146 13.77 -28.88 -9.48
CA LEU A 146 12.89 -29.95 -9.94
C LEU A 146 12.83 -30.02 -11.47
N ARG A 147 12.73 -28.86 -12.16
CA ARG A 147 12.76 -28.81 -13.64
C ARG A 147 14.05 -29.41 -14.20
N LYS A 148 15.21 -29.08 -13.61
CA LYS A 148 16.51 -29.65 -14.03
C LYS A 148 16.57 -31.17 -13.81
N ALA A 149 16.05 -31.65 -12.68
CA ALA A 149 16.02 -33.08 -12.37
C ALA A 149 15.14 -33.86 -13.36
N VAL A 150 13.95 -33.34 -13.68
CA VAL A 150 13.06 -33.91 -14.69
C VAL A 150 13.72 -33.96 -16.06
N GLU A 151 14.39 -32.88 -16.47
CA GLU A 151 15.07 -32.84 -17.78
C GLU A 151 16.23 -33.85 -17.85
N THR A 152 17.02 -33.96 -16.77
CA THR A 152 18.10 -34.95 -16.67
C THR A 152 17.56 -36.38 -16.77
N LEU A 153 16.42 -36.66 -16.12
CA LEU A 153 15.78 -37.97 -16.21
C LEU A 153 15.30 -38.28 -17.62
N LYS A 154 14.68 -37.31 -18.31
CA LYS A 154 14.25 -37.47 -19.72
C LYS A 154 15.42 -37.82 -20.63
N VAL A 155 16.51 -37.07 -20.56
CA VAL A 155 17.73 -37.32 -21.36
C VAL A 155 18.27 -38.73 -21.09
N ARG A 156 18.34 -39.15 -19.81
CA ARG A 156 18.80 -40.50 -19.45
C ARG A 156 17.87 -41.58 -20.00
N THR A 157 16.55 -41.39 -19.95
CA THR A 157 15.59 -42.36 -20.49
C THR A 157 15.68 -42.47 -22.01
N ASP A 158 15.88 -41.36 -22.72
CA ASP A 158 16.03 -41.36 -24.18
C ASP A 158 17.36 -42.03 -24.59
N GLN A 159 18.47 -41.74 -23.90
CA GLN A 159 19.75 -42.43 -24.11
C GLN A 159 19.63 -43.94 -23.90
N ARG A 160 18.94 -44.37 -22.83
CA ARG A 160 18.71 -45.80 -22.56
C ARG A 160 17.84 -46.45 -23.64
N ARG A 161 16.83 -45.73 -24.15
CA ARG A 161 16.00 -46.19 -25.28
C ARG A 161 16.85 -46.39 -26.54
N GLN A 162 17.75 -45.46 -26.85
CA GLN A 162 18.67 -45.54 -27.99
C GLN A 162 19.63 -46.74 -27.89
N GLN A 163 20.21 -46.99 -26.72
CA GLN A 163 21.10 -48.14 -26.49
C GLN A 163 20.38 -49.48 -26.68
N LEU A 164 19.10 -49.57 -26.31
CA LEU A 164 18.28 -50.76 -26.52
C LEU A 164 17.92 -50.97 -28.01
N THR A 165 17.76 -49.90 -28.79
CA THR A 165 17.54 -50.01 -30.24
C THR A 165 18.81 -50.36 -31.01
N ASP A 166 19.98 -49.89 -30.54
CA ASP A 166 21.28 -50.14 -31.18
C ASP A 166 21.88 -51.51 -30.79
N GLY A 167 21.51 -52.05 -29.62
CA GLY A 167 21.95 -53.39 -29.15
C GLY A 167 21.17 -54.58 -29.72
N GLY A 168 20.19 -54.33 -30.59
CA GLY A 168 19.27 -55.33 -31.12
C GLY A 168 19.52 -55.68 -32.59
N PHE A 169 20.72 -56.12 -32.97
CA PHE A 169 20.94 -57.04 -34.12
C PHE A 169 22.39 -57.58 -34.10
N SER A 170 22.73 -58.42 -33.10
CA SER A 170 23.90 -59.30 -33.24
C SER A 170 23.53 -60.50 -34.10
N SER A 171 24.00 -60.51 -35.34
CA SER A 171 23.78 -61.56 -36.35
C SER A 171 24.55 -62.86 -36.04
N HIS A 172 24.32 -63.47 -34.87
CA HIS A 172 24.94 -64.75 -34.52
C HIS A 172 24.00 -65.83 -33.94
N THR A 173 22.69 -65.57 -33.80
CA THR A 173 21.74 -66.59 -33.31
C THR A 173 20.69 -67.06 -34.33
N VAL A 174 20.77 -66.62 -35.59
CA VAL A 174 19.79 -67.02 -36.63
C VAL A 174 19.97 -68.46 -37.12
N THR A 175 21.02 -69.19 -36.73
CA THR A 175 21.31 -70.54 -37.28
C THR A 175 20.97 -71.74 -36.39
N LEU A 176 20.27 -71.56 -35.25
CA LEU A 176 19.89 -72.70 -34.39
C LEU A 176 18.41 -73.11 -34.46
N TRP A 177 17.58 -72.41 -35.24
CA TRP A 177 16.18 -72.80 -35.46
C TRP A 177 15.98 -73.75 -36.66
N SER A 178 17.02 -73.99 -37.45
CA SER A 178 17.02 -74.93 -38.57
C SER A 178 17.47 -76.36 -38.21
N LEU A 179 17.71 -76.65 -36.92
CA LEU A 179 18.13 -77.97 -36.42
C LEU A 179 17.10 -78.62 -35.47
N ILE A 180 15.82 -78.23 -35.54
CA ILE A 180 14.73 -78.98 -34.91
C ILE A 180 14.27 -80.06 -35.88
N PRO A 181 14.51 -81.36 -35.62
CA PRO A 181 13.95 -82.42 -36.43
C PRO A 181 12.44 -82.47 -36.20
N GLN A 182 11.66 -82.39 -37.28
CA GLN A 182 10.23 -82.68 -37.25
C GLN A 182 10.06 -84.19 -37.00
N PHE A 183 9.54 -84.53 -35.82
CA PHE A 183 8.91 -85.82 -35.53
C PHE A 183 7.40 -85.63 -35.51
#